data_AF-A0A0V1NWX5-F1
#
_entry.id   AF-A0A0V1NWX5-F1
#
_cell.length_a   1.000
_cell.length_b   1.000
_cell.length_c   1.000
_cell.angle_alpha   90.00
_cell.angle_beta   90.00
_cell.angle_gamma   90.00
#
_symmetry.space_group_name_H-M   'P 1'
#
loop_
_entity.id
_entity.type
_entity.pdbx_description
1 polymer ?
#
loop_
_entity_poly.entity_id
_entity_poly.type
_entity_poly.pdbx_seq_one_letter_code
_entity_poly.pdbx_strand_id
1 'polypeptide(L)' 'MDFITVYRETRSGRNERQIIVLPDPDVSEPETVSGDELDHTSQQSCSSSDEEAIDEDDASANAKRKSYIWRRRPFNPRT' A
#
# COMPACT_ATOMS: atom_id res chain seq x y z
N MET A 1 -10.86 4.25 15.10
CA MET A 1 -10.99 3.91 13.66
C MET A 1 -12.44 4.06 13.20
N ASP A 2 -12.86 5.31 13.06
CA ASP A 2 -14.15 5.65 12.47
C ASP A 2 -14.02 5.82 10.96
N PHE A 3 -15.03 5.40 10.21
CA PHE A 3 -15.06 5.58 8.75
C PHE A 3 -16.46 5.90 8.26
N ILE A 4 -16.53 6.73 7.23
CA ILE A 4 -17.77 7.12 6.57
C ILE A 4 -17.82 6.41 5.22
N THR A 5 -18.99 5.87 4.89
CA THR A 5 -19.28 5.36 3.55
C THR A 5 -20.08 6.41 2.77
N VAL A 6 -19.59 6.78 1.59
CA VAL A 6 -20.26 7.71 0.67
C VAL A 6 -20.39 7.07 -0.70
N TYR A 7 -21.47 7.37 -1.40
CA TYR A 7 -21.73 6.92 -2.76
C TYR A 7 -21.64 8.10 -3.72
N ARG A 8 -20.88 7.94 -4.80
CA ARG A 8 -20.80 8.92 -5.88
C ARG A 8 -21.18 8.31 -7.21
N GLU A 9 -21.95 9.04 -8.00
CA GLU A 9 -22.20 8.67 -9.38
C GLU A 9 -21.04 9.17 -10.24
N THR A 10 -20.45 8.26 -11.02
CA THR A 10 -19.41 8.61 -11.99
C THR A 10 -20.03 9.21 -13.24
N ARG A 11 -19.21 9.86 -14.06
CA ARG A 11 -19.62 10.33 -15.40
C ARG A 11 -20.15 9.23 -16.32
N SER A 12 -19.86 7.95 -16.01
CA SER A 12 -20.40 6.78 -16.71
C SER A 12 -21.78 6.32 -16.18
N GLY A 13 -22.38 7.02 -15.21
CA GLY A 13 -23.64 6.62 -14.56
C GLY A 13 -23.49 5.43 -13.60
N ARG A 14 -22.25 5.05 -13.24
CA ARG A 14 -21.99 3.97 -12.28
C ARG A 14 -21.88 4.55 -10.88
N ASN A 15 -22.57 3.92 -9.93
CA ASN A 15 -22.46 4.23 -8.51
C ASN A 15 -21.21 3.60 -7.92
N GLU A 16 -20.28 4.44 -7.47
CA GLU A 16 -19.06 4.05 -6.79
C GLU A 16 -19.18 4.31 -5.29
N ARG A 17 -18.90 3.28 -4.51
CA ARG A 17 -18.79 3.38 -3.06
C ARG A 17 -17.37 3.81 -2.71
N GLN A 18 -17.26 4.87 -1.92
CA GLN A 18 -16.02 5.32 -1.31
C GLN A 18 -16.07 5.13 0.20
N ILE A 19 -14.91 4.84 0.77
CA ILE A 19 -14.71 4.72 2.21
C ILE A 19 -13.72 5.81 2.59
N ILE A 20 -14.12 6.70 3.49
CA ILE A 20 -13.26 7.74 4.05
C ILE A 20 -12.95 7.32 5.48
N VAL A 21 -11.68 7.08 5.76
CA VAL A 21 -11.20 6.77 7.12
C VAL A 21 -10.95 8.10 7.81
N LEU A 22 -11.57 8.31 8.97
CA LEU A 22 -11.34 9.50 9.78
C LEU A 22 -10.08 9.30 10.63
N PRO A 23 -9.19 10.29 10.71
CA PRO A 23 -8.10 10.24 11.67
C PRO A 23 -8.69 10.26 13.08
N ASP A 24 -8.07 9.52 14.00
CA ASP A 24 -8.48 9.56 15.39
C ASP A 24 -8.16 10.97 15.96
N PRO A 25 -9.11 11.62 16.65
CA PRO A 25 -8.99 13.01 17.08
C PRO A 25 -7.88 13.25 18.11
N ASP A 26 -7.42 12.20 18.80
CA ASP A 26 -6.42 12.28 19.87
C ASP A 26 -4.97 12.09 19.38
N VAL A 27 -4.76 11.91 18.08
CA VAL A 27 -3.41 11.77 17.51
C VAL A 27 -2.88 13.16 17.19
N SER A 28 -2.07 13.70 18.11
CA SER A 28 -1.31 14.94 17.87
C SER A 28 -0.31 14.72 16.73
N GLU A 29 -0.09 15.73 15.88
CA GLU A 29 1.01 15.69 14.92
C GLU A 29 2.31 15.42 15.67
N PRO A 30 3.15 14.45 15.23
CA PRO A 30 4.46 14.29 15.83
C PRO A 30 5.21 15.60 15.65
N GLU A 31 5.88 16.06 16.71
CA GLU A 31 6.75 17.24 16.65
C GLU A 31 7.71 17.07 15.47
N THR A 32 7.49 17.82 14.40
CA THR A 32 8.40 17.84 13.26
C THR A 32 9.63 18.60 13.70
N VAL A 33 10.61 17.87 14.24
CA VAL A 33 11.99 18.36 14.26
C VAL A 33 12.34 18.70 12.81
N SER A 34 12.38 20.00 12.51
CA SER A 34 12.93 20.51 11.27
C SER A 34 14.41 20.15 11.28
N GLY A 35 14.78 19.11 10.53
CA GLY A 35 16.17 18.70 10.33
C GLY A 35 16.91 19.72 9.47
N ASP A 36 17.18 20.90 10.02
CA ASP A 36 18.10 21.90 9.47
C ASP A 36 19.42 21.83 10.23
N GLU A 37 20.11 20.70 10.24
CA GLU A 37 21.57 20.70 10.44
C GLU A 37 22.17 19.31 10.27
N LEU A 38 22.13 18.79 9.05
CA LEU A 38 23.10 17.78 8.63
C LEU A 38 23.69 18.21 7.29
N ASP A 39 24.41 19.34 7.33
CA ASP A 39 25.31 19.71 6.25
C ASP A 39 26.68 19.06 6.47
N HIS A 40 27.12 18.37 5.42
CA HIS A 40 28.51 17.98 5.11
C HIS A 40 29.25 17.01 6.03
N THR A 41 29.44 15.77 5.56
CA THR A 41 30.74 15.37 4.97
C THR A 41 30.58 14.10 4.15
N SER A 42 30.84 14.21 2.85
CA SER A 42 31.13 13.07 1.97
C SER A 42 32.41 12.38 2.45
N GLN A 43 32.36 11.07 2.72
CA GLN A 43 33.53 10.21 2.57
C GLN A 43 33.14 8.98 1.76
N GLN A 44 33.52 9.01 0.47
CA GLN A 44 33.71 7.82 -0.33
C GLN A 44 34.70 6.89 0.39
N SER A 45 34.37 5.61 0.46
CA SER A 45 35.37 4.56 0.42
C SER A 45 34.80 3.41 -0.38
N CYS A 46 35.39 3.20 -1.55
CA CYS A 46 35.15 2.04 -2.39
C CYS A 46 35.89 0.82 -1.83
N SER A 47 35.28 -0.34 -2.07
CA SER A 47 35.86 -1.67 -2.21
C SER A 47 36.14 -2.49 -0.94
N SER A 48 35.43 -3.61 -0.83
CA SER A 48 36.05 -4.92 -1.04
C SER A 48 34.99 -5.98 -1.36
N SER A 49 35.28 -6.78 -2.39
CA SER A 49 34.60 -8.03 -2.77
C SER A 49 34.35 -8.96 -1.59
N ASP A 50 33.21 -9.64 -1.61
CA ASP A 50 33.09 -11.02 -1.14
C ASP A 50 32.12 -11.77 -2.07
N GLU A 51 32.60 -12.91 -2.54
CA GLU A 51 32.05 -13.75 -3.59
C GLU A 51 31.09 -14.80 -3.03
N GLU A 52 29.87 -14.41 -2.64
CA GLU A 52 28.85 -15.39 -2.29
C GLU A 52 28.23 -15.95 -3.58
N ALA A 53 28.72 -17.13 -4.00
CA ALA A 53 28.06 -17.98 -4.97
C ALA A 53 26.68 -18.37 -4.41
N ILE A 54 25.65 -17.63 -4.81
CA ILE A 54 24.27 -18.06 -4.61
C ILE A 54 24.05 -19.26 -5.53
N ASP A 55 23.99 -20.44 -4.92
CA ASP A 55 23.54 -21.66 -5.58
C ASP A 55 22.16 -21.38 -6.18
N GLU A 56 22.10 -21.48 -7.51
CA GLU A 56 20.90 -21.27 -8.30
C GLU A 56 19.96 -22.47 -8.11
N ASP A 57 19.32 -22.57 -6.94
CA ASP A 57 18.16 -23.44 -6.79
C ASP A 57 16.94 -22.71 -7.36
N ASP A 58 16.80 -22.84 -8.69
CA ASP A 58 15.64 -22.51 -9.50
C ASP A 58 14.43 -23.35 -9.07
N ALA A 59 13.90 -23.06 -7.88
CA ALA A 59 12.59 -23.52 -7.44
C ALA A 59 11.51 -22.58 -7.99
N SER A 60 11.47 -22.37 -9.31
CA SER A 60 10.30 -21.81 -10.01
C SER A 60 9.18 -22.86 -10.07
N ALA A 61 8.71 -23.28 -8.89
CA ALA A 61 7.45 -23.97 -8.74
C ALA A 61 6.36 -23.05 -9.30
N ASN A 62 5.84 -23.41 -10.46
CA ASN A 62 4.75 -22.76 -11.16
C ASN A 62 3.49 -22.69 -10.29
N ALA A 63 3.46 -21.77 -9.32
CA ALA A 63 2.26 -21.46 -8.56
C ALA A 63 1.25 -20.85 -9.53
N LYS A 64 0.46 -21.73 -10.17
CA LYS A 64 -0.68 -21.38 -11.01
C LYS A 64 -1.51 -20.40 -10.20
N ARG A 65 -1.39 -19.12 -10.57
CA ARG A 65 -2.03 -18.00 -9.92
C ARG A 65 -3.53 -18.14 -10.21
N LYS A 66 -4.23 -18.96 -9.42
CA LYS A 66 -5.68 -19.08 -9.48
C LYS A 66 -6.23 -17.72 -9.05
N SER A 67 -6.64 -16.92 -10.03
CA SER A 67 -7.37 -15.69 -9.77
C SER A 67 -8.74 -16.07 -9.23
N TYR A 68 -8.90 -16.01 -7.90
CA TYR A 68 -10.22 -16.06 -7.30
C TYR A 68 -10.92 -14.74 -7.63
N ILE A 69 -11.75 -14.77 -8.68
CA ILE A 69 -12.69 -13.68 -8.97
C ILE A 69 -13.79 -13.77 -7.91
N TRP A 70 -13.69 -12.97 -6.84
CA TRP A 70 -14.79 -12.80 -5.90
C TRP A 70 -15.97 -12.14 -6.61
N ARG A 71 -16.94 -12.96 -7.04
CA ARG A 71 -18.22 -12.45 -7.56
C ARG A 71 -19.08 -12.02 -6.38
N ARG A 72 -19.41 -10.73 -6.33
CA ARG A 72 -20.41 -10.20 -5.39
C ARG A 72 -21.78 -10.79 -5.73
N ARG A 73 -22.48 -11.28 -4.70
CA ARG A 73 -23.86 -11.76 -4.80
C ARG A 73 -24.76 -10.60 -5.26
N PRO A 74 -25.62 -10.77 -6.27
CA PRO A 74 -26.58 -9.75 -6.66
C PRO A 74 -27.48 -9.40 -5.48
N PHE A 75 -27.58 -8.11 -5.15
CA PHE A 75 -28.54 -7.62 -4.18
C PHE A 75 -29.90 -7.50 -4.88
N ASN A 76 -30.84 -8.36 -4.50
CA ASN A 76 -32.24 -8.29 -4.96
C ASN A 76 -33.06 -7.62 -3.85
N PRO A 77 -33.30 -6.30 -3.90
CA PRO A 77 -34.29 -5.69 -3.02
C PRO A 77 -35.67 -6.16 -3.47
N ARG A 78 -36.30 -7.02 -2.67
CA ARG A 78 -37.70 -7.38 -2.86
C ARG A 78 -38.51 -6.23 -2.24
N THR A 79 -39.19 -5.47 -3.10
CA THR A 79 -40.17 -4.43 -2.76
C THR A 79 -41.29 -4.97 -1.89
#